data_AF-A0A1F5AC07-F1
#
_entry.id   AF-A0A1F5AC07-F1
#
_cell.length_a   1.000
_cell.length_b   1.000
_cell.length_c   1.000
_cell.angle_alpha   90.00
_cell.angle_beta   90.00
_cell.angle_gamma   90.00
#
_symmetry.space_group_name_H-M   'P 1'
#
loop_
_entity.id
_entity.type
_entity.pdbx_description
1 polymer ?
#
loop_
_entity_poly.entity_id
_entity_poly.type
_entity_poly.pdbx_seq_one_letter_code
_entity_poly.pdbx_strand_id
1 'polypeptide(L)' 'MVTFEDFEKLDIKVGKIIEVEDFKEARMPSYKLKIDFGELGIKKSSAQITKLYSKEDLLNRQIVAVVNFPPKRVAG' A
#
# COMPACT_ATOMS: atom_id res chain seq x y z
N MET A 1 -6.44 7.94 -25.00
CA MET A 1 -7.57 7.97 -24.04
C MET A 1 -7.60 6.59 -23.38
N VAL A 2 -7.74 6.49 -22.06
CA VAL A 2 -7.85 5.21 -21.35
C VAL A 2 -9.29 4.70 -21.51
N THR A 3 -9.49 3.41 -21.79
CA THR A 3 -10.84 2.84 -21.96
C THR A 3 -11.36 2.17 -20.68
N PHE A 4 -12.62 1.72 -20.70
CA PHE A 4 -13.18 0.96 -19.58
C PHE A 4 -12.51 -0.41 -19.45
N GLU A 5 -12.20 -1.06 -20.57
CA GLU A 5 -11.48 -2.34 -20.61
C GLU A 5 -10.06 -2.22 -20.04
N ASP A 6 -9.42 -1.05 -20.15
CA ASP A 6 -8.14 -0.79 -19.48
C ASP A 6 -8.30 -0.70 -17.96
N PHE A 7 -9.41 -0.15 -17.47
CA PHE A 7 -9.72 -0.07 -16.04
C PHE A 7 -10.04 -1.45 -15.46
N GLU A 8 -10.81 -2.29 -16.16
CA GLU A 8 -11.18 -3.64 -15.73
C GLU A 8 -9.96 -4.56 -15.54
N LYS A 9 -8.83 -4.27 -16.20
CA LYS A 9 -7.57 -5.00 -16.00
C LYS A 9 -6.94 -4.75 -14.63
N LEU A 10 -7.32 -3.68 -13.92
CA LEU A 10 -6.75 -3.37 -12.61
C LEU A 10 -7.46 -4.16 -11.51
N ASP A 11 -6.69 -4.95 -10.77
CA ASP A 11 -7.21 -5.65 -9.61
C ASP A 11 -7.17 -4.73 -8.39
N ILE A 12 -8.29 -4.07 -8.09
CA ILE A 12 -8.40 -3.10 -6.99
C ILE A 12 -9.09 -3.77 -5.81
N LYS A 13 -8.44 -3.77 -4.64
CA LYS A 13 -8.92 -4.45 -3.44
C LYS A 13 -8.86 -3.56 -2.21
N VAL A 14 -9.76 -3.85 -1.28
CA VAL A 14 -9.71 -3.32 0.08
C VAL A 14 -8.86 -4.25 0.94
N GLY A 15 -7.91 -3.70 1.67
CA GLY A 15 -7.08 -4.44 2.63
C GLY A 15 -6.98 -3.72 3.96
N LYS A 16 -6.65 -4.44 5.03
CA LYS A 16 -6.47 -3.90 6.38
C LYS A 16 -4.98 -3.79 6.70
N ILE A 17 -4.53 -2.60 7.12
CA ILE A 17 -3.16 -2.42 7.59
C ILE A 17 -2.99 -3.16 8.92
N ILE A 18 -2.01 -4.06 8.97
CA ILE A 18 -1.69 -4.88 10.15
C ILE A 18 -0.33 -4.52 10.77
N GLU A 19 0.54 -3.82 10.03
CA GLU A 19 1.85 -3.35 10.53
C GLU A 19 2.23 -2.05 9.84
N VAL A 20 2.82 -1.13 10.60
CA VAL A 20 3.29 0.18 10.13
C VAL A 20 4.67 0.46 10.74
N GLU A 21 5.67 0.64 9.89
CA GLU A 21 7.03 0.97 10.30
C GLU A 21 7.54 2.23 9.59
N ASP A 22 8.40 2.99 10.25
CA ASP A 22 9.10 4.12 9.63
C ASP A 22 10.04 3.62 8.52
N PHE A 23 9.96 4.22 7.32
CA PHE A 23 10.89 3.94 6.23
C PHE A 23 12.01 4.99 6.20
N LYS A 24 12.96 4.85 7.13
CA LYS A 24 14.06 5.81 7.28
C LYS A 24 15.04 5.83 6.09
N GLU A 25 15.16 4.71 5.37
CA GLU A 25 16.06 4.62 4.22
C GLU A 25 15.48 5.24 2.93
N ALA A 26 14.18 5.57 2.93
CA ALA A 26 13.56 6.23 1.78
C ALA A 26 13.98 7.70 1.70
N ARG A 27 14.26 8.18 0.48
CA ARG A 27 14.61 9.59 0.23
C ARG A 27 13.53 10.58 0.73
N MET A 28 12.27 10.15 0.71
CA MET A 28 11.14 10.93 1.18
C MET A 28 10.50 10.22 2.39
N PRO A 29 10.09 10.94 3.44
CA PRO A 29 9.44 10.36 4.61
C PRO A 29 8.26 9.47 4.22
N SER A 30 8.36 8.18 4.51
CA SER A 30 7.33 7.19 4.18
C SER A 30 7.23 6.11 5.24
N TYR A 31 6.15 5.34 5.18
CA TYR A 31 5.97 4.14 5.99
C TYR A 31 6.11 2.87 5.14
N LYS A 32 6.70 1.84 5.73
CA LYS A 32 6.55 0.44 5.28
C LYS A 32 5.26 -0.08 5.90
N LEU A 33 4.36 -0.59 5.06
CA LEU A 33 3.07 -1.15 5.47
C LEU A 33 3.03 -2.64 5.18
N LYS A 34 2.51 -3.44 6.12
CA LYS A 34 1.94 -4.76 5.79
C LYS A 34 0.43 -4.66 5.80
N ILE A 35 -0.18 -5.13 4.73
CA ILE A 35 -1.61 -5.02 4.49
C ILE A 35 -2.14 -6.43 4.23
N ASP A 36 -3.13 -6.83 5.03
CA ASP A 36 -3.86 -8.08 4.86
C ASP A 36 -5.01 -7.88 3.87
N PHE A 37 -5.00 -8.65 2.78
CA PHE A 37 -6.04 -8.68 1.75
C PHE A 37 -6.88 -9.98 1.79
N GLY A 38 -6.90 -10.68 2.94
CA GLY A 38 -7.64 -11.93 3.10
C GLY A 38 -7.02 -13.06 2.28
N GLU A 39 -7.79 -13.62 1.35
CA GLU A 39 -7.35 -14.74 0.51
C GLU A 39 -6.13 -14.42 -0.38
N LEU A 40 -5.90 -13.14 -0.67
CA LEU A 40 -4.73 -12.67 -1.42
C LEU A 40 -3.45 -12.58 -0.56
N GLY A 41 -3.58 -12.84 0.73
CA GLY A 41 -2.51 -12.82 1.72
C GLY A 41 -2.03 -11.42 2.08
N ILE A 42 -0.86 -11.39 2.72
CA ILE A 42 -0.24 -10.14 3.20
C ILE A 42 0.66 -9.56 2.11
N LYS A 43 0.44 -8.29 1.77
CA LYS A 43 1.27 -7.52 0.83
C LYS A 43 2.04 -6.42 1.54
N LYS A 44 3.20 -6.07 0.99
CA LYS A 44 4.01 -4.94 1.45
C LYS A 44 3.80 -3.74 0.56
N SER A 45 3.77 -2.56 1.15
CA SER A 45 3.73 -1.28 0.42
C SER A 45 4.61 -0.24 1.10
N SER A 46 5.07 0.74 0.32
CA SER A 46 5.79 1.92 0.79
C SER A 46 4.97 3.16 0.45
N ALA A 47 4.52 3.91 1.45
CA ALA A 47 3.60 5.03 1.25
C ALA A 47 4.11 6.34 1.91
N GLN A 48 4.16 7.42 1.13
CA GLN A 48 4.59 8.75 1.57
C GLN A 48 3.43 9.54 2.20
N ILE A 49 2.88 9.02 3.30
CA ILE A 49 1.66 9.54 3.95
C ILE A 49 1.90 10.11 5.35
N THR A 50 3.17 10.23 5.72
CA THR A 50 3.66 10.70 7.04
C THR A 50 3.23 12.12 7.41
N LYS A 51 2.84 12.95 6.44
CA LYS A 51 2.42 14.35 6.69
C LYS A 51 1.08 14.44 7.43
N LEU A 52 0.16 13.50 7.17
CA LEU A 52 -1.22 13.57 7.65
C LEU A 52 -1.64 12.39 8.52
N TYR A 53 -0.86 11.32 8.53
CA TYR A 53 -1.20 10.10 9.25
C TYR A 53 -0.03 9.70 10.13
N SER A 54 -0.32 9.45 11.41
CA SER A 54 0.57 8.75 12.34
C SER A 54 0.49 7.23 12.13
N LYS A 55 1.35 6.47 12.83
CA LYS A 55 1.32 5.00 12.76
C LYS A 55 0.04 4.46 13.40
N GLU A 56 -0.39 5.12 14.47
CA GLU A 56 -1.59 4.82 15.24
C GLU A 56 -2.86 5.07 14.41
N ASP A 57 -2.88 6.10 13.56
CA ASP A 57 -4.01 6.38 12.64
C ASP A 57 -4.16 5.32 11.54
N LEU A 58 -3.07 4.61 11.23
CA LEU A 58 -2.99 3.68 10.11
C LEU A 58 -3.23 2.24 10.55
N LEU A 59 -2.79 1.86 11.75
CA LEU A 59 -2.96 0.51 12.24
C LEU A 59 -4.46 0.14 12.28
N ASN A 60 -4.79 -1.06 11.78
CA ASN A 60 -6.16 -1.56 11.61
C ASN A 60 -7.05 -0.81 10.61
N ARG A 61 -6.54 0.21 9.92
CA ARG A 61 -7.31 0.95 8.92
C ARG A 61 -7.47 0.16 7.63
N GLN A 62 -8.67 0.25 7.04
CA GLN A 62 -8.91 -0.25 5.69
C GLN A 62 -8.46 0.76 4.63
N ILE A 63 -7.78 0.27 3.60
CA ILE A 63 -7.28 1.06 2.46
C ILE A 63 -7.62 0.37 1.15
N VAL A 64 -7.54 1.11 0.05
CA VAL A 64 -7.69 0.58 -1.31
C VAL A 64 -6.32 0.51 -1.99
N ALA A 65 -6.01 -0.59 -2.68
CA ALA A 65 -4.78 -0.75 -3.45
C ALA A 65 -5.01 -1.54 -4.75
N VAL A 66 -4.17 -1.27 -5.75
CA VAL A 66 -4.02 -2.14 -6.93
C VAL A 66 -3.06 -3.28 -6.57
N VAL A 67 -3.49 -4.54 -6.70
CA VAL A 67 -2.74 -5.71 -6.20
C VAL A 67 -2.07 -6.55 -7.29
N ASN A 68 -2.33 -6.26 -8.56
CA ASN A 68 -1.82 -7.03 -9.71
C ASN A 68 -0.65 -6.37 -10.47
N PHE A 69 0.02 -5.36 -9.89
CA PHE A 69 1.26 -4.84 -10.45
C PHE A 69 2.47 -5.74 -10.14
N PRO A 70 3.48 -5.78 -11.02
CA PRO A 70 4.77 -6.37 -10.66
C PRO A 70 5.39 -5.60 -9.48
N PRO A 71 6.22 -6.26 -8.65
CA PRO A 71 6.79 -5.63 -7.46
C PRO A 71 7.71 -4.47 -7.84
N LYS A 72 7.53 -3.33 -7.17
CA LYS A 72 8.43 -2.18 -7.27
C LYS A 72 9.37 -2.18 -6.06
N ARG A 73 10.68 -2.16 -6.31
CA ARG A 73 11.70 -1.94 -5.27
C ARG A 73 11.83 -0.46 -4.97
N VAL A 74 11.85 -0.10 -3.69
CA VAL A 74 12.03 1.27 -3.22
C VAL A 74 13.16 1.22 -2.19
N ALA A 75 14.24 1.96 -2.44
CA ALA A 75 15.41 2.05 -1.56
C ALA A 75 16.05 0.70 -1.15
N GLY A 76 16.04 -0.29 -2.05
CA GLY A 76 16.68 -1.61 -1.85
C GLY A 76 15.69 -2.77 -1.96
#